data_AF-A0A162TLG4-F1
#
_entry.id   AF-A0A162TLG4-F1
#
_cell.length_a   1.000
_cell.length_b   1.000
_cell.length_c   1.000
_cell.angle_alpha   90.00
_cell.angle_beta   90.00
_cell.angle_gamma   90.00
#
_symmetry.space_group_name_H-M   'P 1'
#
loop_
_entity.id
_entity.type
_entity.pdbx_description
1 polymer ?
#
loop_
_entity_poly.entity_id
_entity_poly.type
_entity_poly.pdbx_seq_one_letter_code
_entity_poly.pdbx_strand_id
1 'polypeptide(L)'
;MWLLFLRSREVSEVYPSQKHMVLLSIFVSKCRAPPIQQEYTISASGLAIFSILRAVLLVYMIHVVTVRPRTGITDFPTLHRRIIAFIYPTGGIGTSIYSMYKLFYADKILGISQYSHLLKRYEKEEQEEKEQKAKEGNGIMAENTNSPHTPLLPKISTPEGEKNQVDSTRLTESQTLCLKVSKLRERLVKAMKIERIKIDEWDNSPHLAAFLHVIGPENSRKTRHCILSGSVTIGFDNKTSNMYIGDRCKTKEISVLGPGAICESQGKIHPTSLRYMSIDMINQLETAYNTDNTSYVELFVTIGQIFFTTLECLNLDGDRWIKVVLIIYTATAALQTVSLLVLHKQTTAFSIKDEEDKQLVDTYEKRLLTEEDREIFRKIIIDLDQNVNLTLYGILFGIIVSLAIGVWADYSIHSVTEWLVISWILSPCLIAIFNQAVASLGHWDNLVLTMAVPIISMLSFGCLIAATITGYMPE
;
A
#
# COMPACT_ATOMS: atom_id res chain seq x y z
N MET A 1 18.02 -0.48 2.67
CA MET A 1 16.55 -0.52 2.83
C MET A 1 16.08 -1.69 3.71
N TRP A 2 16.48 -2.94 3.46
CA TRP A 2 16.17 -4.08 4.34
C TRP A 2 16.79 -3.96 5.75
N LEU A 3 18.00 -3.39 5.85
CA LEU A 3 18.62 -3.02 7.14
C LEU A 3 17.90 -1.88 7.88
N LEU A 4 17.15 -1.02 7.17
CA LEU A 4 16.32 0.02 7.82
C LEU A 4 15.01 -0.57 8.35
N PHE A 5 14.50 -1.64 7.73
CA PHE A 5 13.35 -2.40 8.23
C PHE A 5 13.64 -3.06 9.59
N LEU A 6 14.87 -3.53 9.80
CA LEU A 6 15.30 -4.09 11.10
C LEU A 6 15.51 -3.00 12.17
N ARG A 7 15.86 -1.77 11.77
CA ARG A 7 16.15 -0.67 12.71
C ARG A 7 14.91 -0.01 13.31
N SER A 8 13.73 -0.15 12.67
CA SER A 8 12.48 0.42 13.17
C SER A 8 11.78 -0.41 14.26
N ARG A 9 12.37 -1.54 14.67
CA ARG A 9 11.97 -2.34 15.84
C ARG A 9 13.09 -2.31 16.88
N GLU A 10 13.34 -1.17 17.49
CA GLU A 10 14.13 -1.11 18.73
C GLU A 10 13.19 -1.35 19.93
N VAL A 11 12.88 -2.63 20.18
CA VAL A 11 12.70 -3.17 21.53
C VAL A 11 13.34 -4.55 21.52
N SER A 12 14.57 -4.59 22.06
CA SER A 12 15.31 -5.73 22.61
C SER A 12 14.99 -7.13 22.06
N GLU A 13 15.77 -7.60 21.08
CA GLU A 13 16.22 -9.00 21.04
C GLU A 13 17.41 -9.16 20.10
N VAL A 14 18.39 -9.95 20.57
CA VAL A 14 19.72 -10.14 19.98
C VAL A 14 19.63 -10.88 18.63
N TYR A 15 20.36 -10.35 17.64
CA TYR A 15 20.40 -10.70 16.22
C TYR A 15 20.29 -12.20 15.85
N PRO A 16 19.21 -12.61 15.16
CA PRO A 16 19.17 -13.82 14.33
C PRO A 16 19.56 -13.60 12.86
N SER A 17 19.87 -12.36 12.43
CA SER A 17 19.96 -12.04 10.98
C SER A 17 21.13 -12.71 10.25
N GLN A 18 22.22 -13.04 10.96
CA GLN A 18 23.42 -13.62 10.33
C GLN A 18 23.20 -15.07 9.90
N LYS A 19 22.47 -15.87 10.69
CA LYS A 19 22.15 -17.27 10.37
C LYS A 19 21.25 -17.39 9.13
N HIS A 20 20.33 -16.44 8.95
CA HIS A 20 19.43 -16.41 7.80
C HIS A 20 20.17 -16.06 6.49
N MET A 21 21.16 -15.17 6.55
CA MET A 21 22.00 -14.86 5.38
C MET A 21 22.89 -16.04 4.96
N VAL A 22 23.43 -16.80 5.90
CA VAL A 22 24.22 -18.01 5.60
C VAL A 22 23.36 -19.09 4.94
N LEU A 23 22.13 -19.30 5.43
CA LEU A 23 21.17 -20.23 4.82
C LEU A 23 20.80 -19.83 3.39
N LEU A 24 20.57 -18.53 3.16
CA LEU A 24 20.31 -18.00 1.82
C LEU A 24 21.53 -18.21 0.90
N SER A 25 22.74 -17.95 1.40
CA SER A 25 23.99 -18.11 0.62
C SER A 25 24.29 -19.57 0.27
N ILE A 26 24.04 -20.51 1.20
CA ILE A 26 24.17 -21.96 0.94
C ILE A 26 23.16 -22.40 -0.12
N PHE A 27 21.91 -21.93 -0.03
CA PHE A 27 20.87 -22.23 -1.02
C PHE A 27 21.26 -21.68 -2.40
N VAL A 28 21.74 -20.45 -2.45
CA VAL A 28 22.22 -19.75 -3.66
C VAL A 28 23.38 -20.51 -4.32
N SER A 29 24.33 -21.05 -3.55
CA SER A 29 25.46 -21.81 -4.11
C SER A 29 25.04 -23.12 -4.78
N LYS A 30 24.00 -23.79 -4.28
CA LYS A 30 23.46 -25.04 -4.84
C LYS A 30 22.54 -24.82 -6.05
N CYS A 31 22.06 -23.59 -6.26
CA CYS A 31 21.30 -23.21 -7.46
C CYS A 31 22.20 -22.93 -8.68
N ARG A 32 23.53 -22.94 -8.55
CA ARG A 32 24.43 -22.91 -9.71
C ARG A 32 24.27 -24.22 -10.47
N ALA A 33 23.56 -24.18 -11.59
CA ALA A 33 23.44 -25.33 -12.45
C ALA A 33 24.84 -25.75 -12.94
N PRO A 34 25.24 -27.02 -12.78
CA PRO A 34 26.48 -27.51 -13.36
C PRO A 34 26.49 -27.21 -14.87
N PRO A 35 27.67 -26.95 -15.47
CA PRO A 35 27.76 -26.80 -16.92
C PRO A 35 27.17 -28.04 -17.58
N ILE A 36 26.15 -27.84 -18.43
CA ILE A 36 25.40 -28.90 -19.05
C ILE A 36 26.33 -29.64 -20.01
N GLN A 37 26.77 -30.83 -19.65
CA GLN A 37 27.20 -31.83 -20.63
C GLN A 37 25.92 -32.52 -21.11
N GLN A 38 25.28 -31.96 -22.14
CA GLN A 38 24.09 -32.55 -22.74
C GLN A 38 24.54 -33.83 -23.48
N GLU A 39 24.25 -34.99 -22.90
CA GLU A 39 24.35 -36.25 -23.64
C GLU A 39 23.27 -36.22 -24.74
N TYR A 40 23.69 -35.99 -25.98
CA TYR A 40 22.91 -35.74 -27.20
C TYR A 40 21.87 -36.83 -27.61
N THR A 41 21.51 -37.77 -26.75
CA THR A 41 20.77 -38.98 -27.17
C THR A 41 19.32 -39.08 -26.74
N ILE A 42 18.82 -38.21 -25.86
CA ILE A 42 17.43 -38.26 -25.42
C ILE A 42 16.65 -37.11 -26.07
N SER A 43 15.93 -37.43 -27.15
CA SER A 43 14.98 -36.53 -27.78
C SER A 43 14.05 -35.95 -26.71
N ALA A 44 14.07 -34.62 -26.53
CA ALA A 44 13.29 -33.93 -25.52
C ALA A 44 11.80 -34.25 -25.73
N SER A 45 11.27 -35.15 -24.90
CA SER A 45 9.86 -35.54 -24.98
C SER A 45 8.99 -34.31 -24.73
N GLY A 46 7.87 -34.16 -25.45
CA GLY A 46 6.93 -33.04 -25.25
C GLY A 46 6.43 -32.87 -23.80
N LEU A 47 6.64 -33.89 -22.95
CA LEU A 47 6.41 -33.84 -21.51
C LEU A 47 7.28 -32.80 -20.79
N ALA A 48 8.54 -32.62 -21.21
CA ALA A 48 9.44 -31.63 -20.59
C ALA A 48 8.90 -30.21 -20.82
N ILE A 49 8.62 -29.86 -22.08
CA ILE A 49 8.05 -28.57 -22.49
C ILE A 49 6.74 -28.28 -21.72
N PHE A 50 5.86 -29.28 -21.62
CA PHE A 50 4.60 -29.13 -20.88
C PHE A 50 4.82 -28.90 -19.38
N SER A 51 5.76 -29.61 -18.75
CA SER A 51 6.09 -29.44 -17.34
C SER A 51 6.57 -28.02 -17.03
N ILE A 52 7.42 -27.47 -17.90
CA ILE A 52 7.97 -26.13 -17.77
C ILE A 52 6.88 -25.08 -17.95
N LEU A 53 6.09 -25.21 -19.03
CA LEU A 53 5.01 -24.28 -19.29
C LEU A 53 4.03 -24.28 -18.10
N ARG A 54 3.75 -25.44 -17.52
CA ARG A 54 2.96 -25.56 -16.29
C ARG A 54 3.61 -24.83 -15.11
N ALA A 55 4.90 -25.01 -14.87
CA ALA A 55 5.61 -24.35 -13.76
C ALA A 55 5.60 -22.82 -13.92
N VAL A 56 5.88 -22.34 -15.13
CA VAL A 56 5.82 -20.92 -15.50
C VAL A 56 4.40 -20.39 -15.29
N LEU A 57 3.38 -21.00 -15.90
CA LEU A 57 1.99 -20.57 -15.75
C LEU A 57 1.53 -20.54 -14.29
N LEU A 58 1.90 -21.55 -13.48
CA LEU A 58 1.52 -21.62 -12.07
C LEU A 58 2.14 -20.44 -11.29
N VAL A 59 3.42 -20.17 -11.49
CA VAL A 59 4.12 -19.05 -10.85
C VAL A 59 3.55 -17.70 -11.30
N TYR A 60 3.15 -17.57 -12.56
CA TYR A 60 2.45 -16.37 -13.06
C TYR A 60 1.09 -16.18 -12.39
N MET A 61 0.27 -17.23 -12.33
CA MET A 61 -1.05 -17.16 -11.70
C MET A 61 -0.93 -16.79 -10.23
N ILE A 62 0.07 -17.34 -9.53
CA ILE A 62 0.33 -16.95 -8.15
C ILE A 62 0.72 -15.47 -8.07
N HIS A 63 1.65 -15.01 -8.91
CA HIS A 63 2.06 -13.62 -8.93
C HIS A 63 0.84 -12.68 -9.11
N VAL A 64 -0.04 -12.99 -10.07
CA VAL A 64 -1.28 -12.24 -10.32
C VAL A 64 -2.18 -12.16 -9.09
N VAL A 65 -2.32 -13.26 -8.35
CA VAL A 65 -3.11 -13.29 -7.10
C VAL A 65 -2.48 -12.39 -6.02
N THR A 66 -1.15 -12.32 -5.96
CA THR A 66 -0.42 -11.47 -5.00
C THR A 66 -0.40 -9.98 -5.38
N VAL A 67 -0.81 -9.61 -6.60
CA VAL A 67 -0.90 -8.20 -7.01
C VAL A 67 -1.94 -7.50 -6.14
N ARG A 68 -1.48 -6.45 -5.43
CA ARG A 68 -2.30 -5.63 -4.55
C ARG A 68 -3.58 -5.15 -5.24
N PRO A 69 -4.77 -5.52 -4.73
CA PRO A 69 -6.02 -4.95 -5.21
C PRO A 69 -6.09 -3.46 -4.86
N ARG A 70 -6.66 -2.66 -5.77
CA ARG A 70 -7.06 -1.28 -5.47
C ARG A 70 -8.57 -1.22 -5.29
N THR A 71 -8.98 -0.53 -4.24
CA THR A 71 -10.38 -0.14 -4.00
C THR A 71 -10.53 1.36 -4.25
N GLY A 72 -11.75 1.81 -4.48
CA GLY A 72 -12.06 3.21 -4.76
C GLY A 72 -11.90 3.61 -6.21
N ILE A 73 -11.80 4.92 -6.44
CA ILE A 73 -11.75 5.51 -7.77
C ILE A 73 -10.30 5.50 -8.25
N THR A 74 -10.03 4.69 -9.26
CA THR A 74 -8.70 4.57 -9.85
C THR A 74 -8.78 4.43 -11.35
N ASP A 75 -7.80 5.02 -12.04
CA ASP A 75 -7.63 4.93 -13.50
C ASP A 75 -7.29 3.50 -13.95
N PHE A 76 -6.71 2.71 -13.05
CA PHE A 76 -6.24 1.36 -13.31
C PHE A 76 -6.94 0.37 -12.38
N PRO A 77 -8.09 -0.19 -12.80
CA PRO A 77 -8.82 -1.17 -11.99
C PRO A 77 -7.96 -2.39 -11.68
N THR A 78 -8.30 -3.10 -10.60
CA THR A 78 -7.52 -4.26 -10.12
C THR A 78 -7.27 -5.31 -11.21
N LEU A 79 -8.27 -5.61 -12.04
CA LEU A 79 -8.13 -6.55 -13.15
C LEU A 79 -7.07 -6.08 -14.16
N HIS A 80 -7.11 -4.80 -14.54
CA HIS A 80 -6.14 -4.23 -15.47
C HIS A 80 -4.71 -4.27 -14.90
N ARG A 81 -4.54 -3.93 -13.61
CA ARG A 81 -3.23 -4.04 -12.93
C ARG A 81 -2.73 -5.48 -12.86
N ARG A 82 -3.62 -6.43 -12.64
CA ARG A 82 -3.31 -7.88 -12.66
C ARG A 82 -2.88 -8.34 -14.04
N ILE A 83 -3.55 -7.88 -15.10
CA ILE A 83 -3.15 -8.15 -16.49
C ILE A 83 -1.77 -7.55 -16.78
N ILE A 84 -1.54 -6.28 -16.42
CA ILE A 84 -0.21 -5.65 -16.58
C ILE A 84 0.87 -6.44 -15.83
N ALA A 85 0.61 -6.83 -14.58
CA ALA A 85 1.57 -7.58 -13.77
C ALA A 85 1.81 -9.01 -14.30
N PHE A 86 0.79 -9.64 -14.90
CA PHE A 86 0.93 -10.91 -15.60
C PHE A 86 1.94 -10.78 -16.74
N ILE A 87 1.83 -9.72 -17.53
CA ILE A 87 2.72 -9.47 -18.67
C ILE A 87 4.11 -9.00 -18.19
N TYR A 88 4.16 -8.14 -17.18
CA TYR A 88 5.35 -7.44 -16.70
C TYR A 88 5.56 -7.64 -15.20
N PRO A 89 6.22 -8.73 -14.77
CA PRO A 89 6.39 -9.01 -13.35
C PRO A 89 7.25 -7.95 -12.66
N THR A 90 8.22 -7.37 -13.37
CA THR A 90 9.11 -6.34 -12.83
C THR A 90 8.37 -5.07 -12.43
N GLY A 91 7.22 -4.76 -13.06
CA GLY A 91 6.31 -3.70 -12.61
C GLY A 91 5.73 -3.95 -11.22
N GLY A 92 5.59 -5.22 -10.84
CA GLY A 92 5.24 -5.64 -9.50
C GLY A 92 6.26 -5.19 -8.44
N ILE A 93 7.56 -5.20 -8.76
CA ILE A 93 8.60 -4.78 -7.82
C ILE A 93 8.44 -3.28 -7.50
N GLY A 94 8.31 -2.45 -8.54
CA GLY A 94 8.17 -1.00 -8.38
C GLY A 94 6.93 -0.60 -7.57
N THR A 95 5.78 -1.21 -7.86
CA THR A 95 4.54 -0.94 -7.12
C THR A 95 4.62 -1.36 -5.65
N SER A 96 5.35 -2.43 -5.35
CA SER A 96 5.59 -2.90 -3.98
C SER A 96 6.44 -1.91 -3.19
N ILE A 97 7.56 -1.47 -3.77
CA ILE A 97 8.48 -0.49 -3.17
C ILE A 97 7.75 0.83 -2.94
N TYR A 98 6.98 1.29 -3.92
CA TYR A 98 6.17 2.51 -3.80
C TYR A 98 5.18 2.43 -2.64
N SER A 99 4.52 1.29 -2.45
CA SER A 99 3.61 1.08 -1.33
C SER A 99 4.33 1.10 0.02
N MET A 100 5.54 0.53 0.10
CA MET A 100 6.38 0.61 1.29
C MET A 100 6.83 2.04 1.57
N TYR A 101 7.27 2.77 0.54
CA TYR A 101 7.65 4.17 0.61
C TYR A 101 6.51 5.02 1.18
N LYS A 102 5.28 4.85 0.69
CA LYS A 102 4.11 5.56 1.20
C LYS A 102 3.93 5.39 2.70
N LEU A 103 4.13 4.18 3.22
CA LEU A 103 4.02 3.94 4.66
C LEU A 103 5.18 4.60 5.43
N PHE A 104 6.42 4.44 4.96
CA PHE A 104 7.59 5.02 5.64
C PHE A 104 7.54 6.55 5.71
N TYR A 105 6.97 7.18 4.68
CA TYR A 105 6.80 8.62 4.60
C TYR A 105 5.37 9.06 4.90
N ALA A 106 4.57 8.22 5.58
CA ALA A 106 3.17 8.49 5.90
C ALA A 106 2.96 9.87 6.53
N ASP A 107 3.71 10.18 7.59
CA ASP A 107 3.57 11.45 8.30
C ASP A 107 3.96 12.65 7.44
N LYS A 108 4.92 12.47 6.52
CA LYS A 108 5.32 13.53 5.59
C LYS A 108 4.26 13.74 4.51
N ILE A 109 3.71 12.66 3.95
CA ILE A 109 2.65 12.68 2.93
C ILE A 109 1.37 13.32 3.49
N LEU A 110 1.03 13.03 4.74
CA LEU A 110 -0.14 13.62 5.42
C LEU A 110 0.13 15.05 5.95
N GLY A 111 1.36 15.55 5.87
CA GLY A 111 1.73 16.86 6.40
C GLY A 111 1.71 16.95 7.93
N ILE A 112 1.85 15.83 8.63
CA ILE A 112 1.80 15.75 10.11
C ILE A 112 3.16 15.43 10.77
N SER A 113 4.22 15.27 9.98
CA SER A 113 5.56 14.91 10.50
C SER A 113 6.12 15.88 11.55
N GLN A 114 5.81 17.18 11.42
CA GLN A 114 6.22 18.24 12.36
C GLN A 114 5.58 18.12 13.75
N TYR A 115 4.53 17.31 13.93
CA TYR A 115 3.88 17.13 15.23
C TYR A 115 4.43 15.91 15.98
N SER A 116 5.24 15.05 15.35
CA SER A 116 5.69 13.77 15.92
C SER A 116 6.46 13.95 17.23
N HIS A 117 7.35 14.96 17.33
CA HIS A 117 8.10 15.22 18.56
C HIS A 117 7.22 15.78 19.67
N LEU A 118 6.26 16.65 19.33
CA LEU A 118 5.30 17.22 20.28
C LEU A 118 4.39 16.15 20.87
N LEU A 119 3.86 15.26 20.03
CA LEU A 119 3.00 14.16 20.46
C LEU A 119 3.75 13.21 21.42
N LYS A 120 5.00 12.84 21.11
CA LYS A 120 5.83 12.03 22.01
C LYS A 120 6.10 12.70 23.36
N ARG A 121 6.24 14.02 23.38
CA ARG A 121 6.39 14.79 24.61
C ARG A 121 5.10 14.74 25.44
N TYR A 122 3.94 14.91 24.81
CA TYR A 122 2.65 14.84 25.50
C TYR A 122 2.33 13.44 26.04
N GLU A 123 2.71 12.38 25.32
CA GLU A 123 2.59 11.00 25.84
C GLU A 123 3.37 10.80 27.15
N LYS A 124 4.58 11.38 27.24
CA LYS A 124 5.40 11.33 28.46
C LYS A 124 4.78 12.14 29.59
N GLU A 125 4.33 13.36 29.30
CA GLU A 125 3.64 14.21 30.30
C GLU A 125 2.39 13.50 30.86
N GLU A 126 1.59 12.85 30.00
CA GLU A 126 0.42 12.08 30.47
C GLU A 126 0.79 10.84 31.29
N GLN A 127 1.90 10.16 30.97
CA GLN A 127 2.41 9.05 31.76
C GLN A 127 2.89 9.52 33.13
N GLU A 128 3.66 10.60 33.20
CA GLU A 128 4.13 11.21 34.44
C GLU A 128 2.97 11.66 35.33
N GLU A 129 1.94 12.30 34.77
CA GLU A 129 0.73 12.68 35.51
C GLU A 129 -0.03 11.46 36.08
N LYS A 130 -0.11 10.36 35.31
CA LYS A 130 -0.75 9.12 35.77
C LYS A 130 0.04 8.47 36.90
N GLU A 131 1.37 8.45 36.80
CA GLU A 131 2.25 7.92 37.85
C GLU A 131 2.19 8.74 39.13
N GLN A 132 2.12 10.07 39.03
CA GLN A 132 1.95 10.96 40.19
C GLN A 132 0.61 10.72 40.89
N LYS A 133 -0.50 10.66 40.15
CA LYS A 133 -1.82 10.37 40.71
C LYS A 133 -1.90 8.99 41.36
N ALA A 134 -1.22 7.98 40.79
CA ALA A 134 -1.14 6.65 41.38
C ALA A 134 -0.36 6.64 42.72
N LYS A 135 0.69 7.45 42.83
CA LYS A 135 1.47 7.61 44.08
C LYS A 135 0.66 8.34 45.16
N GLU A 136 -0.11 9.36 44.80
CA GLU A 136 -0.96 10.10 45.74
C GLU A 136 -2.16 9.27 46.23
N GLY A 137 -2.79 8.49 45.34
CA GLY A 137 -3.94 7.66 45.69
C GLY A 137 -3.63 6.51 46.66
N ASN A 138 -2.42 5.95 46.61
CA ASN A 138 -2.00 4.88 47.52
C ASN A 138 -1.67 5.37 48.95
N GLY A 139 -1.56 6.69 49.18
CA GLY A 139 -1.26 7.24 50.50
C GLY A 139 -2.44 7.26 51.48
N ILE A 140 -3.68 7.05 51.02
CA ILE A 140 -4.89 7.35 51.81
C ILE A 140 -5.74 6.09 52.14
N MET A 141 -5.45 4.90 51.59
CA MET A 141 -6.28 3.69 51.79
C MET A 141 -5.61 2.56 52.59
N ALA A 142 -4.81 2.90 53.60
CA ALA A 142 -4.42 1.95 54.65
C ALA A 142 -5.31 2.12 55.91
N GLU A 143 -6.63 2.08 55.77
CA GLU A 143 -7.52 1.99 56.92
C GLU A 143 -8.63 0.96 56.69
N ASN A 144 -8.40 -0.22 57.28
CA ASN A 144 -9.33 -1.25 57.71
C ASN A 144 -10.74 -1.24 57.08
N THR A 145 -11.02 -2.15 56.15
CA THR A 145 -12.40 -2.61 55.95
C THR A 145 -12.44 -4.11 55.64
N ASN A 146 -12.54 -4.89 56.71
CA ASN A 146 -13.13 -6.22 56.68
C ASN A 146 -14.60 -6.05 56.26
N SER A 147 -14.97 -6.49 55.06
CA SER A 147 -16.38 -6.57 54.63
C SER A 147 -16.70 -7.98 54.12
N PRO A 148 -17.85 -8.57 54.49
CA PRO A 148 -18.13 -9.99 54.27
C PRO A 148 -18.61 -10.29 52.84
N HIS A 149 -18.30 -11.50 52.41
CA HIS A 149 -18.71 -12.14 51.17
C HIS A 149 -20.21 -11.95 50.82
N THR A 150 -20.47 -11.38 49.64
CA THR A 150 -21.80 -11.40 48.99
C THR A 150 -21.86 -12.54 47.96
N PRO A 151 -22.92 -13.37 47.96
CA PRO A 151 -22.99 -14.56 47.11
C PRO A 151 -23.35 -14.24 45.65
N LEU A 152 -22.75 -15.01 44.74
CA LEU A 152 -22.96 -15.02 43.29
C LEU A 152 -24.45 -15.27 42.94
N LEU A 153 -25.10 -14.28 42.32
CA LEU A 153 -26.45 -14.41 41.79
C LEU A 153 -26.41 -14.86 40.30
N PRO A 154 -27.29 -15.78 39.86
CA PRO A 154 -27.29 -16.28 38.48
C PRO A 154 -27.82 -15.23 37.51
N LYS A 155 -27.11 -15.04 36.40
CA LYS A 155 -27.46 -14.11 35.32
C LYS A 155 -28.63 -14.67 34.53
N ILE A 156 -29.84 -14.17 34.79
CA ILE A 156 -31.06 -14.47 34.03
C ILE A 156 -30.96 -13.75 32.68
N SER A 157 -31.19 -14.50 31.60
CA SER A 157 -31.25 -14.03 30.21
C SER A 157 -32.38 -13.02 30.01
N THR A 158 -32.04 -11.76 29.74
CA THR A 158 -32.98 -10.69 29.41
C THR A 158 -33.33 -10.67 27.91
N PRO A 159 -34.59 -10.35 27.56
CA PRO A 159 -35.13 -10.32 26.19
C PRO A 159 -34.83 -8.99 25.47
N GLU A 160 -35.22 -8.92 24.19
CA GLU A 160 -34.92 -7.96 23.09
C GLU A 160 -35.07 -6.43 23.34
N GLY A 161 -35.08 -5.93 24.59
CA GLY A 161 -35.13 -4.50 24.92
C GLY A 161 -33.80 -3.74 24.91
N GLU A 162 -32.67 -4.40 24.58
CA GLU A 162 -31.30 -3.87 24.81
C GLU A 162 -30.75 -2.94 23.70
N LYS A 163 -31.45 -2.79 22.56
CA LYS A 163 -30.96 -1.95 21.44
C LYS A 163 -30.87 -0.46 21.79
N ASN A 164 -31.76 0.07 22.62
CA ASN A 164 -31.79 1.50 22.92
C ASN A 164 -30.65 1.96 23.85
N GLN A 165 -30.02 1.04 24.60
CA GLN A 165 -28.92 1.40 25.52
C GLN A 165 -27.57 1.50 24.79
N VAL A 166 -27.37 0.72 23.73
CA VAL A 166 -26.13 0.68 22.94
C VAL A 166 -25.89 2.02 22.22
N ASP A 167 -26.93 2.65 21.68
CA ASP A 167 -26.79 3.89 20.90
C ASP A 167 -26.39 5.09 21.79
N SER A 168 -26.91 5.17 23.01
CA SER A 168 -26.54 6.23 23.98
C SER A 168 -25.07 6.16 24.40
N THR A 169 -24.51 4.95 24.47
CA THR A 169 -23.11 4.73 24.87
C THR A 169 -22.16 5.20 23.75
N ARG A 170 -22.46 4.86 22.49
CA ARG A 170 -21.63 5.25 21.34
C ARG A 170 -21.57 6.75 21.11
N LEU A 171 -22.70 7.45 21.31
CA LEU A 171 -22.74 8.90 21.21
C LEU A 171 -21.81 9.55 22.23
N THR A 172 -21.77 9.01 23.45
CA THR A 172 -20.92 9.50 24.54
C THR A 172 -19.43 9.28 24.24
N GLU A 173 -19.07 8.14 23.65
CA GLU A 173 -17.70 7.83 23.26
C GLU A 173 -17.18 8.76 22.16
N SER A 174 -17.95 8.96 21.09
CA SER A 174 -17.56 9.84 19.97
C SER A 174 -17.45 11.31 20.43
N GLN A 175 -18.36 11.79 21.28
CA GLN A 175 -18.25 13.13 21.88
C GLN A 175 -16.99 13.28 22.76
N THR A 176 -16.69 12.26 23.57
CA THR A 176 -15.47 12.24 24.41
C THR A 176 -14.22 12.29 23.55
N LEU A 177 -14.22 11.57 22.42
CA LEU A 177 -13.14 11.57 21.45
C LEU A 177 -12.96 12.95 20.81
N CYS A 178 -14.02 13.57 20.31
CA CYS A 178 -13.99 14.92 19.74
C CYS A 178 -13.42 15.96 20.73
N LEU A 179 -13.81 15.89 22.00
CA LEU A 179 -13.28 16.77 23.05
C LEU A 179 -11.78 16.57 23.29
N LYS A 180 -11.31 15.31 23.36
CA LYS A 180 -9.89 14.99 23.49
C LYS A 180 -9.08 15.49 22.29
N VAL A 181 -9.59 15.27 21.07
CA VAL A 181 -8.95 15.74 19.83
C VAL A 181 -8.85 17.27 19.83
N SER A 182 -9.92 17.97 20.19
CA SER A 182 -9.96 19.43 20.22
C SER A 182 -8.96 20.00 21.22
N LYS A 183 -8.92 19.46 22.45
CA LYS A 183 -7.94 19.85 23.48
C LYS A 183 -6.50 19.62 23.02
N LEU A 184 -6.22 18.47 22.40
CA LEU A 184 -4.88 18.17 21.90
C LEU A 184 -4.48 19.06 20.71
N ARG A 185 -5.41 19.33 19.79
CA ARG A 185 -5.22 20.28 18.68
C ARG A 185 -4.82 21.66 19.20
N GLU A 186 -5.54 22.21 20.18
CA GLU A 186 -5.22 23.51 20.76
C GLU A 186 -3.81 23.55 21.36
N ARG A 187 -3.40 22.47 22.06
CA ARG A 187 -2.03 22.34 22.59
C ARG A 187 -1.00 22.29 21.47
N LEU A 188 -1.24 21.54 20.40
CA LEU A 188 -0.34 21.47 19.23
C LEU A 188 -0.21 22.85 18.55
N VAL A 189 -1.31 23.54 18.30
CA VAL A 189 -1.30 24.89 17.71
C VAL A 189 -0.53 25.86 18.59
N LYS A 190 -0.72 25.82 19.91
CA LYS A 190 0.02 26.67 20.85
C LYS A 190 1.53 26.37 20.82
N ALA A 191 1.93 25.11 20.81
CA ALA A 191 3.34 24.71 20.74
C ALA A 191 4.00 25.14 19.42
N MET A 192 3.30 24.99 18.29
CA MET A 192 3.81 25.41 16.98
C MET A 192 4.00 26.93 16.88
N LYS A 193 3.10 27.70 17.49
CA LYS A 193 3.27 29.16 17.63
C LYS A 193 4.53 29.51 18.43
N ILE A 194 4.86 28.75 19.47
CA ILE A 194 6.09 28.93 20.25
C ILE A 194 7.34 28.61 19.41
N GLU A 195 7.28 27.53 18.61
CA GLU A 195 8.36 27.13 17.69
C GLU A 195 8.47 28.01 16.43
N ARG A 196 7.61 29.03 16.28
CA ARG A 196 7.54 29.93 15.12
C ARG A 196 7.28 29.20 13.79
N ILE A 197 6.63 28.04 13.83
CA ILE A 197 6.20 27.34 12.63
C ILE A 197 4.86 27.93 12.20
N LYS A 198 4.83 28.52 11.00
CA LYS A 198 3.60 29.08 10.42
C LYS A 198 2.67 27.93 10.01
N ILE A 199 1.47 27.94 10.57
CA ILE A 199 0.35 27.07 10.14
C ILE A 199 -0.62 27.97 9.40
N ASP A 200 -0.95 27.60 8.16
CA ASP A 200 -1.93 28.35 7.37
C ASP A 200 -3.33 28.20 7.98
N GLU A 201 -4.18 29.22 7.81
CA GLU A 201 -5.54 29.25 8.41
C GLU A 201 -6.39 28.01 8.05
N TRP A 202 -6.15 27.45 6.87
CA TRP A 202 -6.85 26.30 6.30
C TRP A 202 -6.17 24.96 6.55
N ASP A 203 -4.96 24.98 7.11
CA ASP A 203 -4.23 23.75 7.39
C ASP A 203 -4.73 23.13 8.70
N ASN A 204 -5.64 22.17 8.56
CA ASN A 204 -6.13 21.33 9.64
C ASN A 204 -5.18 20.16 9.96
N SER A 205 -3.91 20.18 9.52
CA SER A 205 -2.90 19.20 9.92
C SER A 205 -2.73 19.03 11.44
N PRO A 206 -2.84 20.06 12.32
CA PRO A 206 -2.82 19.85 13.76
C PRO A 206 -4.03 19.02 14.24
N HIS A 207 -5.20 19.22 13.64
CA HIS A 207 -6.41 18.45 13.98
C HIS A 207 -6.29 17.01 13.51
N LEU A 208 -5.82 16.78 12.28
CA LEU A 208 -5.56 15.44 11.74
C LEU A 208 -4.52 14.68 12.59
N ALA A 209 -3.44 15.36 13.00
CA ALA A 209 -2.42 14.77 13.86
C ALA A 209 -2.98 14.41 15.24
N ALA A 210 -3.74 15.31 15.87
CA ALA A 210 -4.41 15.07 17.13
C ALA A 210 -5.42 13.92 17.04
N PHE A 211 -6.24 13.89 15.99
CA PHE A 211 -7.20 12.84 15.70
C PHE A 211 -6.52 11.48 15.59
N LEU A 212 -5.51 11.36 14.71
CA LEU A 212 -4.76 10.12 14.52
C LEU A 212 -4.02 9.67 15.79
N HIS A 213 -3.69 10.58 16.71
CA HIS A 213 -3.09 10.22 17.98
C HIS A 213 -4.14 9.71 18.98
N VAL A 214 -5.27 10.41 19.12
CA VAL A 214 -6.34 10.09 20.09
C VAL A 214 -7.04 8.76 19.78
N ILE A 215 -7.22 8.40 18.50
CA ILE A 215 -7.82 7.10 18.15
C ILE A 215 -6.96 5.89 18.50
N GLY A 216 -5.71 6.12 18.94
CA GLY A 216 -4.76 5.10 19.37
C GLY A 216 -3.91 4.54 18.22
N PRO A 217 -2.73 3.97 18.52
CA PRO A 217 -1.73 3.61 17.50
C PRO A 217 -2.21 2.54 16.51
N GLU A 218 -3.00 1.58 16.95
CA GLU A 218 -3.53 0.52 16.08
C GLU A 218 -4.53 1.07 15.05
N ASN A 219 -5.56 1.79 15.53
CA ASN A 219 -6.58 2.38 14.66
C ASN A 219 -5.98 3.47 13.77
N SER A 220 -5.07 4.28 14.31
CA SER A 220 -4.28 5.25 13.54
C SER A 220 -3.54 4.62 12.38
N ARG A 221 -2.85 3.49 12.64
CA ARG A 221 -2.15 2.75 11.59
C ARG A 221 -3.09 2.28 10.48
N LYS A 222 -4.24 1.69 10.84
CA LYS A 222 -5.25 1.21 9.87
C LYS A 222 -5.89 2.37 9.09
N THR A 223 -6.26 3.45 9.75
CA THR A 223 -6.79 4.67 9.10
C THR A 223 -5.75 5.27 8.15
N ARG A 224 -4.47 5.34 8.55
CA ARG A 224 -3.38 5.75 7.65
C ARG A 224 -3.23 4.82 6.46
N HIS A 225 -3.36 3.50 6.65
CA HIS A 225 -3.33 2.56 5.53
C HIS A 225 -4.42 2.86 4.51
N CYS A 226 -5.66 3.07 4.96
CA CYS A 226 -6.81 3.41 4.12
C CYS A 226 -6.60 4.73 3.35
N ILE A 227 -6.05 5.76 4.02
CA ILE A 227 -5.70 7.03 3.37
C ILE A 227 -4.61 6.81 2.32
N LEU A 228 -3.48 6.22 2.69
CA LEU A 228 -2.30 6.11 1.82
C LEU A 228 -2.51 5.17 0.63
N SER A 229 -3.37 4.16 0.78
CA SER A 229 -3.78 3.30 -0.33
C SER A 229 -4.59 4.05 -1.40
N GLY A 230 -5.09 5.25 -1.09
CA GLY A 230 -6.01 6.00 -1.94
C GLY A 230 -7.43 5.44 -1.91
N SER A 231 -7.80 4.77 -0.81
CA SER A 231 -9.11 4.14 -0.64
C SER A 231 -10.14 5.08 -0.01
N VAL A 232 -9.76 6.31 0.32
CA VAL A 232 -10.69 7.33 0.85
C VAL A 232 -11.27 8.16 -0.30
N THR A 233 -12.59 8.29 -0.33
CA THR A 233 -13.36 9.09 -1.31
C THR A 233 -14.22 10.15 -0.61
N ILE A 234 -14.66 11.18 -1.36
CA ILE A 234 -15.67 12.15 -0.89
C ILE A 234 -16.99 11.84 -1.60
N GLY A 235 -18.04 11.62 -0.82
CA GLY A 235 -19.41 11.53 -1.30
C GLY A 235 -20.03 12.92 -1.44
N PHE A 236 -20.68 13.17 -2.58
CA PHE A 236 -21.44 14.40 -2.84
C PHE A 236 -22.66 14.13 -3.72
N ASP A 237 -23.75 14.86 -3.48
CA ASP A 237 -25.02 14.72 -4.21
C ASP A 237 -25.16 15.68 -5.39
N ASN A 238 -24.42 16.79 -5.37
CA ASN A 238 -24.61 17.85 -6.35
C ASN A 238 -23.74 17.65 -7.60
N LYS A 239 -24.38 17.60 -8.77
CA LYS A 239 -23.71 17.56 -10.08
C LYS A 239 -22.84 18.79 -10.38
N THR A 240 -23.04 19.91 -9.67
CA THR A 240 -22.28 21.14 -9.93
C THR A 240 -20.96 21.25 -9.17
N SER A 241 -20.53 20.26 -8.37
CA SER A 241 -19.24 20.31 -7.66
C SER A 241 -18.02 20.16 -8.60
N ASN A 242 -18.11 20.60 -9.85
CA ASN A 242 -17.23 20.25 -10.97
C ASN A 242 -15.76 20.64 -10.80
N MET A 243 -15.38 21.46 -9.83
CA MET A 243 -14.16 22.24 -10.03
C MET A 243 -12.85 21.66 -9.45
N TYR A 244 -12.87 20.77 -8.43
CA TYR A 244 -11.59 20.35 -7.79
C TYR A 244 -11.46 18.87 -7.41
N ILE A 245 -12.54 18.10 -7.52
CA ILE A 245 -12.47 16.65 -7.34
C ILE A 245 -12.08 16.06 -8.69
N GLY A 246 -10.92 15.38 -8.73
CA GLY A 246 -10.35 14.75 -9.91
C GLY A 246 -11.25 13.65 -10.49
N ASP A 247 -10.80 12.40 -10.46
CA ASP A 247 -11.61 11.30 -10.96
C ASP A 247 -12.90 11.14 -10.13
N ARG A 248 -14.02 11.00 -10.83
CA ARG A 248 -15.35 10.82 -10.24
C ARG A 248 -16.01 9.58 -10.81
N CYS A 249 -16.86 8.95 -10.01
CA CYS A 249 -17.74 7.90 -10.49
C CYS A 249 -19.07 7.97 -9.74
N LYS A 250 -20.09 7.28 -10.26
CA LYS A 250 -21.34 7.15 -9.50
C LYS A 250 -21.11 6.20 -8.33
N THR A 251 -21.75 6.46 -7.20
CA THR A 251 -21.63 5.58 -6.02
C THR A 251 -22.01 4.14 -6.34
N LYS A 252 -23.02 3.92 -7.18
CA LYS A 252 -23.46 2.57 -7.62
C LYS A 252 -22.42 1.77 -8.42
N GLU A 253 -21.37 2.42 -8.92
CA GLU A 253 -20.31 1.78 -9.72
C GLU A 253 -19.17 1.26 -8.84
N ILE A 254 -19.12 1.64 -7.56
CA ILE A 254 -18.06 1.25 -6.63
C ILE A 254 -18.61 0.77 -5.28
N SER A 255 -17.91 -0.16 -4.64
CA SER A 255 -18.23 -0.56 -3.27
C SER A 255 -17.60 0.42 -2.28
N VAL A 256 -18.44 1.22 -1.62
CA VAL A 256 -18.05 2.21 -0.61
C VAL A 256 -18.76 1.95 0.71
N LEU A 257 -18.07 2.26 1.80
CA LEU A 257 -18.60 2.31 3.16
C LEU A 257 -18.38 3.71 3.75
N GLY A 258 -18.97 3.99 4.91
CA GLY A 258 -18.79 5.26 5.60
C GLY A 258 -19.92 6.28 5.32
N PRO A 259 -19.88 7.45 5.97
CA PRO A 259 -20.99 8.40 5.93
C PRO A 259 -21.32 8.92 4.53
N GLY A 260 -20.33 9.05 3.65
CA GLY A 260 -20.54 9.54 2.28
C GLY A 260 -21.06 8.49 1.30
N ALA A 261 -21.23 7.23 1.73
CA ALA A 261 -21.77 6.17 0.88
C ALA A 261 -23.25 6.39 0.49
N ILE A 262 -23.96 7.28 1.20
CA ILE A 262 -25.34 7.66 0.86
C ILE A 262 -25.44 8.60 -0.34
N CYS A 263 -24.32 9.24 -0.72
CA CYS A 263 -24.32 10.26 -1.75
C CYS A 263 -24.44 9.67 -3.17
N GLU A 264 -24.94 10.44 -4.15
CA GLU A 264 -25.09 9.98 -5.54
C GLU A 264 -23.74 9.68 -6.23
N SER A 265 -22.73 10.52 -5.95
CA SER A 265 -21.43 10.47 -6.61
C SER A 265 -20.28 10.40 -5.61
N GLN A 266 -19.15 9.87 -6.09
CA GLN A 266 -17.92 9.70 -5.32
C GLN A 266 -16.77 10.41 -6.02
N GLY A 267 -15.87 10.97 -5.22
CA GLY A 267 -14.72 11.73 -5.64
C GLY A 267 -13.43 11.19 -5.08
N LYS A 268 -12.38 11.08 -5.91
CA LYS A 268 -11.05 10.67 -5.46
C LYS A 268 -10.40 11.79 -4.64
N ILE A 269 -9.84 11.44 -3.48
CA ILE A 269 -9.07 12.37 -2.64
C ILE A 269 -7.61 12.00 -2.71
N HIS A 270 -6.75 13.00 -2.87
CA HIS A 270 -5.33 12.77 -2.68
C HIS A 270 -4.96 12.77 -1.18
N PRO A 271 -4.10 11.85 -0.69
CA PRO A 271 -3.68 11.80 0.72
C PRO A 271 -3.20 13.14 1.30
N THR A 272 -2.48 13.94 0.51
CA THR A 272 -1.98 15.27 0.90
C THR A 272 -3.09 16.30 1.11
N SER A 273 -4.26 16.09 0.50
CA SER A 273 -5.39 17.02 0.58
C SER A 273 -6.21 16.83 1.86
N LEU A 274 -6.08 15.69 2.56
CA LEU A 274 -6.83 15.44 3.79
C LEU A 274 -6.55 16.45 4.90
N ARG A 275 -5.35 17.04 4.94
CA ARG A 275 -5.04 18.08 5.93
C ARG A 275 -5.84 19.36 5.76
N TYR A 276 -6.47 19.57 4.59
CA TYR A 276 -7.29 20.75 4.30
C TYR A 276 -8.79 20.48 4.44
N MET A 277 -9.19 19.27 4.81
CA MET A 277 -10.59 18.95 5.10
C MET A 277 -11.08 19.70 6.32
N SER A 278 -12.40 19.93 6.38
CA SER A 278 -13.04 20.45 7.59
C SER A 278 -12.86 19.49 8.76
N ILE A 279 -13.00 20.03 9.98
CA ILE A 279 -12.89 19.25 11.23
C ILE A 279 -13.88 18.08 11.22
N ASP A 280 -15.11 18.31 10.74
CA ASP A 280 -16.16 17.30 10.72
C ASP A 280 -15.84 16.18 9.72
N MET A 281 -15.34 16.52 8.54
CA MET A 281 -14.86 15.54 7.56
C MET A 281 -13.71 14.68 8.11
N ILE A 282 -12.77 15.27 8.84
CA ILE A 282 -11.69 14.51 9.49
C ILE A 282 -12.25 13.58 10.58
N ASN A 283 -13.20 14.05 11.38
CA ASN A 283 -13.82 13.25 12.44
C ASN A 283 -14.56 12.03 11.88
N GLN A 284 -15.14 12.12 10.67
CA GLN A 284 -15.77 10.98 10.00
C GLN A 284 -14.79 9.82 9.71
N LEU A 285 -13.48 10.05 9.68
CA LEU A 285 -12.46 8.99 9.55
C LEU A 285 -12.40 8.07 10.78
N GLU A 286 -13.14 8.36 11.85
CA GLU A 286 -13.18 7.55 13.07
C GLU A 286 -13.43 6.08 12.73
N THR A 287 -14.30 5.78 11.77
CA THR A 287 -14.67 4.40 11.42
C THR A 287 -13.86 3.81 10.26
N ALA A 288 -12.93 4.57 9.66
CA ALA A 288 -12.17 4.14 8.49
C ALA A 288 -11.27 2.93 8.75
N TYR A 289 -10.80 2.74 9.99
CA TYR A 289 -9.97 1.59 10.37
C TYR A 289 -10.68 0.23 10.20
N ASN A 290 -12.01 0.21 10.11
CA ASN A 290 -12.78 -1.02 9.89
C ASN A 290 -12.72 -1.54 8.44
N THR A 291 -12.24 -0.72 7.50
CA THR A 291 -12.10 -1.12 6.08
C THR A 291 -10.81 -1.89 5.80
N ASP A 292 -9.90 -1.91 6.77
CA ASP A 292 -8.60 -2.53 6.68
C ASP A 292 -8.72 -4.05 6.77
N ASN A 293 -8.11 -4.77 5.82
CA ASN A 293 -8.11 -6.22 5.81
C ASN A 293 -6.69 -6.77 5.69
N THR A 294 -6.37 -7.66 6.62
CA THR A 294 -5.14 -8.45 6.63
C THR A 294 -5.05 -9.34 5.40
N SER A 295 -3.89 -9.36 4.75
CA SER A 295 -3.64 -10.14 3.52
C SER A 295 -3.24 -11.59 3.78
N TYR A 296 -4.00 -12.33 4.60
CA TYR A 296 -3.67 -13.72 4.94
C TYR A 296 -3.62 -14.65 3.73
N VAL A 297 -4.59 -14.52 2.81
CA VAL A 297 -4.65 -15.35 1.59
C VAL A 297 -3.40 -15.14 0.75
N GLU A 298 -3.01 -13.89 0.49
CA GLU A 298 -1.82 -13.57 -0.29
C GLU A 298 -0.53 -14.06 0.40
N LEU A 299 -0.47 -13.97 1.73
CA LEU A 299 0.63 -14.50 2.53
C LEU A 299 0.78 -16.02 2.37
N PHE A 300 -0.31 -16.78 2.55
CA PHE A 300 -0.28 -18.24 2.37
C PHE A 300 0.10 -18.62 0.94
N VAL A 301 -0.45 -17.92 -0.05
CA VAL A 301 -0.16 -18.12 -1.47
C VAL A 301 1.33 -17.88 -1.77
N THR A 302 1.93 -16.85 -1.19
CA THR A 302 3.37 -16.58 -1.34
C THR A 302 4.25 -17.61 -0.66
N ILE A 303 3.90 -18.06 0.56
CA ILE A 303 4.63 -19.15 1.23
C ILE A 303 4.61 -20.41 0.37
N GLY A 304 3.43 -20.75 -0.18
CA GLY A 304 3.27 -21.86 -1.12
C GLY A 304 4.13 -21.70 -2.37
N GLN A 305 4.20 -20.49 -2.94
CA GLN A 305 5.05 -20.20 -4.10
C GLN A 305 6.54 -20.37 -3.79
N ILE A 306 7.01 -19.84 -2.65
CA ILE A 306 8.41 -19.97 -2.25
C ILE A 306 8.77 -21.44 -2.13
N PHE A 307 7.91 -22.26 -1.52
CA PHE A 307 8.12 -23.70 -1.41
C PHE A 307 8.11 -24.40 -2.78
N PHE A 308 7.11 -24.09 -3.62
CA PHE A 308 7.00 -24.65 -4.97
C PHE A 308 8.25 -24.32 -5.81
N THR A 309 8.63 -23.04 -5.89
CA THR A 309 9.82 -22.62 -6.64
C THR A 309 11.10 -23.22 -6.09
N THR A 310 11.22 -23.37 -4.76
CA THR A 310 12.36 -24.06 -4.15
C THR A 310 12.45 -25.51 -4.65
N LEU A 311 11.34 -26.26 -4.65
CA LEU A 311 11.32 -27.65 -5.14
C LEU A 311 11.61 -27.74 -6.64
N GLU A 312 10.98 -26.89 -7.46
CA GLU A 312 11.22 -26.88 -8.91
C GLU A 312 12.67 -26.51 -9.25
N CYS A 313 13.27 -25.53 -8.56
CA CYS A 313 14.68 -25.17 -8.78
C CYS A 313 15.66 -26.30 -8.39
N LEU A 314 15.27 -27.17 -7.44
CA LEU A 314 16.05 -28.35 -7.04
C LEU A 314 15.86 -29.54 -7.98
N ASN A 315 14.65 -29.73 -8.53
CA ASN A 315 14.30 -30.89 -9.37
C ASN A 315 14.56 -30.68 -10.87
N LEU A 316 14.53 -29.44 -11.35
CA LEU A 316 14.82 -29.13 -12.75
C LEU A 316 16.32 -29.22 -12.99
N ASP A 317 16.78 -30.39 -13.39
CA ASP A 317 18.10 -30.56 -14.01
C ASP A 317 18.10 -29.86 -15.38
N GLY A 318 19.12 -29.06 -15.67
CA GLY A 318 19.34 -28.49 -17.00
C GLY A 318 19.16 -26.97 -17.09
N ASP A 319 17.97 -26.42 -16.95
CA ASP A 319 17.74 -25.12 -17.60
C ASP A 319 17.85 -23.90 -16.69
N ARG A 320 19.04 -23.30 -16.73
CA ARG A 320 19.39 -22.04 -16.02
C ARG A 320 18.34 -20.95 -16.22
N TRP A 321 17.78 -20.86 -17.43
CA TRP A 321 16.91 -19.75 -17.78
C TRP A 321 15.55 -19.80 -17.08
N ILE A 322 14.94 -20.98 -16.95
CA ILE A 322 13.68 -21.15 -16.21
C ILE A 322 13.89 -20.84 -14.75
N LYS A 323 15.02 -21.28 -14.17
CA LYS A 323 15.34 -20.98 -12.76
C LYS A 323 15.37 -19.47 -12.53
N VAL A 324 15.96 -18.70 -13.45
CA VAL A 324 15.94 -17.23 -13.39
C VAL A 324 14.52 -16.67 -13.42
N VAL A 325 13.67 -17.13 -14.35
CA VAL A 325 12.28 -16.69 -14.43
C VAL A 325 11.53 -17.01 -13.12
N LEU A 326 11.61 -18.24 -12.64
CA LEU A 326 10.96 -18.67 -11.39
C LEU A 326 11.45 -17.85 -10.18
N ILE A 327 12.75 -17.56 -10.09
CA ILE A 327 13.33 -16.74 -9.02
C ILE A 327 12.82 -15.29 -9.11
N ILE A 328 12.81 -14.68 -10.29
CA ILE A 328 12.32 -13.29 -10.48
C ILE A 328 10.86 -13.19 -10.05
N TYR A 329 10.00 -14.10 -10.49
CA TYR A 329 8.59 -14.09 -10.12
C TYR A 329 8.37 -14.34 -8.63
N THR A 330 9.15 -15.24 -8.02
CA THR A 330 9.06 -15.53 -6.59
C THR A 330 9.53 -14.37 -5.73
N ALA A 331 10.64 -13.73 -6.11
CA ALA A 331 11.10 -12.50 -5.47
C ALA A 331 10.06 -11.38 -5.59
N THR A 332 9.44 -11.25 -6.76
CA THR A 332 8.38 -10.25 -7.00
C THR A 332 7.15 -10.51 -6.13
N ALA A 333 6.65 -11.75 -6.08
CA ALA A 333 5.51 -12.11 -5.26
C ALA A 333 5.80 -11.96 -3.75
N ALA A 334 7.00 -12.37 -3.31
CA ALA A 334 7.46 -12.12 -1.95
C ALA A 334 7.46 -10.63 -1.61
N LEU A 335 7.97 -9.78 -2.51
CA LEU A 335 7.99 -8.33 -2.30
C LEU A 335 6.57 -7.71 -2.29
N GLN A 336 5.68 -8.19 -3.16
CA GLN A 336 4.26 -7.80 -3.17
C GLN A 336 3.60 -8.13 -1.84
N THR A 337 3.81 -9.35 -1.34
CA THR A 337 3.27 -9.79 -0.06
C THR A 337 3.86 -9.02 1.12
N VAL A 338 5.17 -8.75 1.15
CA VAL A 338 5.76 -7.85 2.15
C VAL A 338 5.12 -6.47 2.06
N SER A 339 4.89 -5.95 0.84
CA SER A 339 4.22 -4.66 0.69
C SER A 339 2.81 -4.70 1.27
N LEU A 340 2.07 -5.79 1.10
CA LEU A 340 0.72 -5.98 1.65
C LEU A 340 0.73 -6.08 3.18
N LEU A 341 1.76 -6.67 3.78
CA LEU A 341 1.94 -6.68 5.25
C LEU A 341 2.32 -5.31 5.80
N VAL A 342 3.07 -4.53 5.03
CA VAL A 342 3.50 -3.17 5.38
C VAL A 342 2.30 -2.23 5.28
N LEU A 343 1.71 -2.11 4.09
CA LEU A 343 0.54 -1.30 3.79
C LEU A 343 -0.60 -2.25 3.40
N HIS A 344 -1.51 -2.50 4.35
CA HIS A 344 -2.61 -3.44 4.19
C HIS A 344 -3.55 -3.10 3.02
N LYS A 345 -4.18 -4.13 2.45
CA LYS A 345 -5.23 -3.95 1.45
C LYS A 345 -6.54 -3.52 2.13
N GLN A 346 -7.32 -2.72 1.43
CA GLN A 346 -8.67 -2.37 1.86
C GLN A 346 -9.67 -3.28 1.13
N THR A 347 -10.77 -3.67 1.78
CA THR A 347 -11.84 -4.47 1.15
C THR A 347 -12.79 -3.62 0.33
N THR A 348 -13.05 -2.40 0.80
CA THR A 348 -13.92 -1.41 0.16
C THR A 348 -13.24 -0.04 0.17
N ALA A 349 -13.82 0.94 -0.52
CA ALA A 349 -13.44 2.33 -0.29
C ALA A 349 -14.18 2.90 0.93
N PHE A 350 -13.60 3.90 1.58
CA PHE A 350 -14.21 4.65 2.68
C PHE A 350 -14.61 6.04 2.20
N SER A 351 -15.89 6.36 2.24
CA SER A 351 -16.45 7.61 1.74
C SER A 351 -16.75 8.56 2.90
N ILE A 352 -16.15 9.74 2.86
CA ILE A 352 -16.44 10.88 3.72
C ILE A 352 -17.57 11.67 3.08
N LYS A 353 -18.61 11.99 3.84
CA LYS A 353 -19.69 12.85 3.39
C LYS A 353 -19.23 14.30 3.42
N ASP A 354 -19.34 14.98 2.28
CA ASP A 354 -19.24 16.43 2.22
C ASP A 354 -20.54 17.04 2.77
N GLU A 355 -20.52 17.50 4.03
CA GLU A 355 -21.69 18.09 4.68
C GLU A 355 -21.88 19.58 4.35
N GLU A 356 -20.93 20.19 3.64
CA GLU A 356 -20.94 21.62 3.41
C GLU A 356 -21.86 22.02 2.24
N ASP A 357 -23.08 22.35 2.65
CA ASP A 357 -24.18 22.90 1.88
C ASP A 357 -23.78 24.26 1.25
N LYS A 358 -23.23 24.24 0.02
CA LYS A 358 -22.95 25.38 -0.88
C LYS A 358 -21.99 26.49 -0.40
N GLN A 359 -21.89 26.80 0.89
CA GLN A 359 -21.17 27.97 1.39
C GLN A 359 -19.65 27.84 1.33
N LEU A 360 -19.08 26.64 1.48
CA LEU A 360 -17.63 26.47 1.39
C LEU A 360 -17.12 26.37 -0.04
N VAL A 361 -17.93 25.85 -0.97
CA VAL A 361 -17.65 25.97 -2.41
C VAL A 361 -17.64 27.45 -2.80
N ASP A 362 -18.64 28.23 -2.37
CA ASP A 362 -18.65 29.69 -2.57
C ASP A 362 -17.50 30.39 -1.86
N THR A 363 -17.04 29.90 -0.70
CA THR A 363 -15.91 30.50 0.03
C THR A 363 -14.56 30.16 -0.61
N TYR A 364 -14.39 28.95 -1.15
CA TYR A 364 -13.25 28.55 -1.98
C TYR A 364 -13.26 29.21 -3.37
N GLU A 365 -14.44 29.48 -3.91
CA GLU A 365 -14.62 30.08 -5.24
C GLU A 365 -14.54 31.63 -5.18
N LYS A 366 -15.09 32.27 -4.14
CA LYS A 366 -14.94 33.71 -3.88
C LYS A 366 -13.58 34.09 -3.28
N ARG A 367 -12.97 33.23 -2.46
CA ARG A 367 -11.54 33.33 -2.18
C ARG A 367 -10.82 32.62 -3.33
N LEU A 368 -10.87 33.23 -4.52
CA LEU A 368 -9.98 32.86 -5.61
C LEU A 368 -8.61 32.62 -4.98
N LEU A 369 -8.17 31.36 -5.02
CA LEU A 369 -6.75 31.02 -4.88
C LEU A 369 -6.04 32.11 -5.68
N THR A 370 -5.28 32.95 -4.96
CA THR A 370 -4.45 33.94 -5.63
C THR A 370 -3.62 33.20 -6.68
N GLU A 371 -3.15 33.85 -7.74
CA GLU A 371 -2.28 33.13 -8.69
C GLU A 371 -1.08 32.47 -7.97
N GLU A 372 -0.66 33.04 -6.84
CA GLU A 372 0.32 32.44 -5.93
C GLU A 372 -0.18 31.13 -5.30
N ASP A 373 -1.41 31.07 -4.79
CA ASP A 373 -1.97 29.82 -4.25
C ASP A 373 -2.24 28.77 -5.35
N ARG A 374 -2.62 29.20 -6.56
CA ARG A 374 -2.71 28.30 -7.73
C ARG A 374 -1.35 27.76 -8.12
N GLU A 375 -0.31 28.58 -8.04
CA GLU A 375 1.06 28.18 -8.30
C GLU A 375 1.59 27.23 -7.21
N ILE A 376 1.26 27.47 -5.94
CA ILE A 376 1.53 26.54 -4.84
C ILE A 376 0.78 25.22 -5.06
N PHE A 377 -0.51 25.26 -5.41
CA PHE A 377 -1.28 24.05 -5.68
C PHE A 377 -0.75 23.31 -6.91
N ARG A 378 -0.37 24.03 -7.97
CA ARG A 378 0.29 23.47 -9.15
C ARG A 378 1.64 22.87 -8.78
N LYS A 379 2.43 23.50 -7.91
CA LYS A 379 3.69 22.98 -7.39
C LYS A 379 3.48 21.75 -6.51
N ILE A 380 2.41 21.70 -5.72
CA ILE A 380 1.99 20.50 -4.96
C ILE A 380 1.55 19.40 -5.92
N ILE A 381 0.82 19.72 -7.01
CA ILE A 381 0.46 18.77 -8.07
C ILE A 381 1.70 18.26 -8.80
N ILE A 382 2.68 19.12 -9.09
CA ILE A 382 3.96 18.76 -9.70
C ILE A 382 4.81 17.92 -8.72
N ASP A 383 4.77 18.22 -7.42
CA ASP A 383 5.35 17.37 -6.37
C ASP A 383 4.56 16.05 -6.23
N LEU A 384 3.27 16.03 -6.58
CA LEU A 384 2.44 14.83 -6.71
C LEU A 384 2.78 14.02 -7.95
N ASP A 385 3.19 14.68 -9.03
CA ASP A 385 3.74 14.07 -10.24
C ASP A 385 5.08 13.38 -9.95
N GLN A 386 5.73 13.68 -8.81
CA GLN A 386 6.78 12.81 -8.28
C GLN A 386 6.29 11.38 -8.02
N ASN A 387 4.98 11.11 -7.90
CA ASN A 387 4.45 9.75 -7.84
C ASN A 387 4.59 9.00 -9.18
N VAL A 388 4.49 9.70 -10.31
CA VAL A 388 4.76 9.13 -11.64
C VAL A 388 6.25 8.80 -11.75
N ASN A 389 7.11 9.75 -11.35
CA ASN A 389 8.55 9.52 -11.30
C ASN A 389 8.93 8.37 -10.37
N LEU A 390 8.31 8.26 -9.20
CA LEU A 390 8.59 7.17 -8.26
C LEU A 390 8.12 5.81 -8.78
N THR A 391 7.02 5.77 -9.54
CA THR A 391 6.59 4.56 -10.25
C THR A 391 7.61 4.17 -11.32
N LEU A 392 8.09 5.14 -12.11
CA LEU A 392 9.14 4.93 -13.11
C LEU A 392 10.43 4.42 -12.47
N TYR A 393 10.90 5.06 -11.39
CA TYR A 393 12.07 4.60 -10.64
C TYR A 393 11.88 3.21 -10.06
N GLY A 394 10.66 2.88 -9.60
CA GLY A 394 10.32 1.54 -9.14
C GLY A 394 10.41 0.48 -10.25
N ILE A 395 9.92 0.80 -11.45
CA ILE A 395 10.01 -0.09 -12.63
C ILE A 395 11.48 -0.27 -13.02
N LEU A 396 12.24 0.82 -13.14
CA LEU A 396 13.67 0.79 -13.44
C LEU A 396 14.45 -0.05 -12.43
N PHE A 397 14.17 0.12 -11.14
CA PHE A 397 14.76 -0.69 -10.08
C PHE A 397 14.41 -2.19 -10.24
N GLY A 398 13.16 -2.50 -10.56
CA GLY A 398 12.72 -3.88 -10.83
C GLY A 398 13.47 -4.51 -12.02
N ILE A 399 13.72 -3.73 -13.07
CA ILE A 399 14.50 -4.15 -14.23
C ILE A 399 15.97 -4.39 -13.84
N ILE A 400 16.59 -3.44 -13.12
CA ILE A 400 17.98 -3.57 -12.66
C ILE A 400 18.16 -4.82 -11.79
N VAL A 401 17.26 -5.06 -10.84
CA VAL A 401 17.30 -6.27 -9.98
C VAL A 401 17.15 -7.53 -10.81
N SER A 402 16.25 -7.54 -11.79
CA SER A 402 16.03 -8.72 -12.65
C SER A 402 17.23 -9.00 -13.55
N LEU A 403 17.86 -7.97 -14.12
CA LEU A 403 19.10 -8.09 -14.88
C LEU A 403 20.25 -8.59 -14.00
N ALA A 404 20.36 -8.09 -12.75
CA ALA A 404 21.37 -8.56 -11.81
C ALA A 404 21.18 -10.05 -11.45
N ILE A 405 19.93 -10.52 -11.34
CA ILE A 405 19.63 -11.95 -11.17
C ILE A 405 20.05 -12.74 -12.43
N GLY A 406 19.79 -12.21 -13.63
CA GLY A 406 20.25 -12.82 -14.88
C GLY A 406 21.78 -12.95 -14.95
N VAL A 407 22.51 -11.86 -14.70
CA VAL A 407 23.99 -11.85 -14.65
C VAL A 407 24.50 -12.83 -13.60
N TRP A 408 23.87 -12.88 -12.41
CA TRP A 408 24.23 -13.82 -11.36
C TRP A 408 24.06 -15.28 -11.79
N ALA A 409 23.06 -15.57 -12.61
CA ALA A 409 22.81 -16.89 -13.18
C ALA A 409 23.70 -17.22 -14.39
N ASP A 410 24.76 -16.43 -14.62
CA ASP A 410 25.74 -16.63 -15.69
C ASP A 410 25.13 -16.51 -17.08
N TYR A 411 24.17 -15.59 -17.25
CA TYR A 411 23.73 -15.16 -18.58
C TYR A 411 24.80 -14.28 -19.23
N SER A 412 25.81 -14.94 -19.78
CA SER A 412 26.77 -14.34 -20.70
C SER A 412 26.18 -14.38 -22.11
N ILE A 413 25.99 -13.23 -22.75
CA ILE A 413 25.28 -12.98 -24.01
C ILE A 413 25.75 -13.90 -25.17
N HIS A 414 25.31 -15.15 -25.23
CA HIS A 414 25.86 -16.13 -26.18
C HIS A 414 24.77 -16.95 -26.89
N SER A 415 23.54 -17.04 -26.38
CA SER A 415 22.44 -17.77 -27.02
C SER A 415 21.21 -16.90 -27.35
N VAL A 416 20.41 -17.35 -28.32
CA VAL A 416 19.14 -16.70 -28.72
C VAL A 416 18.15 -16.67 -27.55
N THR A 417 18.08 -17.75 -26.77
CA THR A 417 17.22 -17.86 -25.58
C THR A 417 17.54 -16.80 -24.54
N GLU A 418 18.83 -16.52 -24.30
CA GLU A 418 19.26 -15.49 -23.36
C GLU A 418 18.82 -14.09 -23.81
N TRP A 419 18.97 -13.78 -25.10
CA TRP A 419 18.48 -12.52 -25.66
C TRP A 419 16.97 -12.35 -25.55
N LEU A 420 16.22 -13.43 -25.72
CA LEU A 420 14.76 -13.42 -25.56
C LEU A 420 14.37 -13.13 -24.10
N VAL A 421 15.06 -13.72 -23.13
CA VAL A 421 14.82 -13.44 -21.70
C VAL A 421 15.22 -12.01 -21.32
N ILE A 422 16.38 -11.52 -21.80
CA ILE A 422 16.81 -10.14 -21.56
C ILE A 422 15.82 -9.15 -22.19
N SER A 423 15.36 -9.42 -23.40
CA SER A 423 14.34 -8.60 -24.08
C SER A 423 13.02 -8.58 -23.31
N TRP A 424 12.62 -9.73 -22.76
CA TRP A 424 11.48 -9.82 -21.87
C TRP A 424 11.65 -8.95 -20.61
N ILE A 425 12.80 -9.03 -19.94
CA ILE A 425 13.12 -8.20 -18.75
C ILE A 425 13.10 -6.69 -19.09
N LEU A 426 13.60 -6.30 -20.26
CA LEU A 426 13.69 -4.91 -20.71
C LEU A 426 12.40 -4.35 -21.31
N SER A 427 11.45 -5.21 -21.70
CA SER A 427 10.20 -4.81 -22.33
C SER A 427 9.38 -3.72 -21.58
N PRO A 428 9.36 -3.63 -20.23
CA PRO A 428 8.64 -2.55 -19.55
C PRO A 428 9.27 -1.17 -19.81
N CYS A 429 10.56 -1.07 -20.13
CA CYS A 429 11.19 0.20 -20.53
C CYS A 429 10.55 0.73 -21.82
N LEU A 430 10.27 -0.14 -22.78
CA LEU A 430 9.66 0.27 -24.05
C LEU A 430 8.26 0.85 -23.82
N ILE A 431 7.47 0.25 -22.93
CA ILE A 431 6.18 0.82 -22.55
C ILE A 431 6.34 2.15 -21.83
N ALA A 432 7.27 2.24 -20.88
CA ALA A 432 7.48 3.47 -20.14
C ALA A 432 7.85 4.63 -21.06
N ILE A 433 8.77 4.38 -22.01
CA ILE A 433 9.16 5.34 -23.04
C ILE A 433 7.97 5.66 -23.95
N PHE A 434 7.22 4.64 -24.38
CA PHE A 434 6.05 4.83 -25.23
C PHE A 434 4.97 5.67 -24.54
N ASN A 435 4.63 5.36 -23.29
CA ASN A 435 3.67 6.12 -22.48
C ASN A 435 4.12 7.56 -22.30
N GLN A 436 5.41 7.79 -22.03
CA GLN A 436 5.96 9.15 -21.90
C GLN A 436 5.90 9.91 -23.23
N ALA A 437 6.22 9.25 -24.34
CA ALA A 437 6.13 9.84 -25.68
C ALA A 437 4.67 10.20 -26.02
N VAL A 438 3.72 9.30 -25.76
CA VAL A 438 2.28 9.55 -25.96
C VAL A 438 1.80 10.70 -25.09
N ALA A 439 2.17 10.74 -23.81
CA ALA A 439 1.83 11.83 -22.90
C ALA A 439 2.40 13.18 -23.36
N SER A 440 3.63 13.19 -23.88
CA SER A 440 4.28 14.41 -24.39
C SER A 440 3.63 14.98 -25.65
N LEU A 441 2.93 14.15 -26.42
CA LEU A 441 2.26 14.56 -27.66
C LEU A 441 0.87 15.17 -27.42
N GLY A 442 0.40 15.24 -26.16
CA GLY A 442 -0.69 16.12 -25.70
C GLY A 442 -2.11 15.87 -26.24
N HIS A 443 -2.27 15.02 -27.26
CA HIS A 443 -3.55 14.90 -27.98
C HIS A 443 -3.80 13.52 -28.60
N TRP A 444 -3.27 12.45 -28.01
CA TRP A 444 -3.64 11.10 -28.44
C TRP A 444 -4.83 10.62 -27.62
N ASP A 445 -5.88 10.19 -28.32
CA ASP A 445 -7.03 9.55 -27.71
C ASP A 445 -6.58 8.40 -26.81
N ASN A 446 -7.24 8.26 -25.65
CA ASN A 446 -7.10 7.13 -24.74
C ASN A 446 -7.16 5.78 -25.47
N LEU A 447 -7.79 5.72 -26.65
CA LEU A 447 -7.84 4.58 -27.54
C LEU A 447 -6.46 4.10 -28.00
N VAL A 448 -5.56 5.00 -28.44
CA VAL A 448 -4.22 4.61 -28.93
C VAL A 448 -3.40 3.99 -27.81
N LEU A 449 -3.42 4.60 -26.63
CA LEU A 449 -2.78 4.06 -25.44
C LEU A 449 -3.37 2.68 -25.07
N THR A 450 -4.70 2.57 -25.09
CA THR A 450 -5.43 1.32 -24.79
C THR A 450 -5.10 0.20 -25.77
N MET A 451 -4.81 0.50 -27.05
CA MET A 451 -4.45 -0.49 -28.07
C MET A 451 -2.96 -0.80 -28.11
N ALA A 452 -2.08 0.16 -27.82
CA ALA A 452 -0.64 -0.05 -27.84
C ALA A 452 -0.16 -0.92 -26.68
N VAL A 453 -0.72 -0.72 -25.48
CA VAL A 453 -0.38 -1.53 -24.29
C VAL A 453 -0.53 -3.03 -24.54
N PRO A 454 -1.66 -3.58 -25.03
CA PRO A 454 -1.79 -5.00 -25.30
C PRO A 454 -0.87 -5.50 -26.42
N ILE A 455 -0.55 -4.68 -27.43
CA ILE A 455 0.39 -5.07 -28.50
C ILE A 455 1.81 -5.25 -27.94
N ILE A 456 2.32 -4.26 -27.21
CA ILE A 456 3.65 -4.35 -26.57
C ILE A 456 3.68 -5.53 -25.58
N SER A 457 2.54 -5.78 -24.94
CA SER A 457 2.36 -6.91 -24.02
C SER A 457 2.43 -8.27 -24.67
N MET A 458 1.81 -8.41 -25.84
CA MET A 458 1.92 -9.62 -26.64
C MET A 458 3.36 -9.87 -27.11
N LEU A 459 4.12 -8.82 -27.42
CA LEU A 459 5.54 -8.95 -27.77
C LEU A 459 6.37 -9.49 -26.58
N SER A 460 6.19 -8.91 -25.39
CA SER A 460 6.89 -9.36 -24.18
C SER A 460 6.59 -10.83 -23.83
N PHE A 461 5.31 -11.20 -23.84
CA PHE A 461 4.88 -12.58 -23.61
C PHE A 461 5.37 -13.52 -24.72
N GLY A 462 5.38 -13.05 -25.97
CA GLY A 462 5.95 -13.74 -27.11
C GLY A 462 7.43 -14.03 -26.94
N CYS A 463 8.23 -13.10 -26.42
CA CYS A 463 9.65 -13.33 -26.09
C CYS A 463 9.82 -14.46 -25.07
N LEU A 464 8.98 -14.53 -24.04
CA LEU A 464 9.03 -15.60 -23.05
C LEU A 464 8.66 -16.96 -23.66
N ILE A 465 7.58 -17.03 -24.43
CA ILE A 465 7.19 -18.27 -25.12
C ILE A 465 8.28 -18.70 -26.10
N ALA A 466 8.82 -17.77 -26.88
CA ALA A 466 9.90 -18.04 -27.82
C ALA A 466 11.15 -18.53 -27.08
N ALA A 467 11.52 -17.95 -25.93
CA ALA A 467 12.61 -18.44 -25.09
C ALA A 467 12.34 -19.88 -24.63
N THR A 468 11.09 -20.17 -24.27
CA THR A 468 10.64 -21.50 -23.86
C THR A 468 10.72 -22.52 -24.97
N ILE A 469 10.34 -22.17 -26.20
CA ILE A 469 10.39 -23.09 -27.34
C ILE A 469 11.83 -23.27 -27.79
N THR A 470 12.56 -22.18 -28.02
CA THR A 470 13.94 -22.21 -28.55
C THR A 470 14.92 -22.88 -27.60
N GLY A 471 14.77 -22.68 -26.28
CA GLY A 471 15.64 -23.31 -25.29
C GLY A 471 15.48 -24.84 -25.21
N TYR A 472 14.45 -25.42 -25.85
CA TYR A 472 14.14 -26.85 -25.80
C TYR A 472 14.06 -27.52 -27.17
N MET A 473 14.30 -26.77 -28.25
CA MET A 473 14.51 -27.40 -29.54
C MET A 473 15.91 -28.04 -29.54
N PRO A 474 16.04 -29.30 -30.01
CA PRO A 474 17.36 -29.90 -30.20
C PRO A 474 18.15 -29.06 -31.22
N GLU A 475 19.43 -28.82 -30.93
CA GLU A 475 20.36 -28.12 -31.85
C GLU A 475 20.53 -28.85 -33.19
#